data_AF-A0A8J2LM90-F1
#
_entry.id   AF-A0A8J2LM90-F1
#
_cell.length_a   1.000
_cell.length_b   1.000
_cell.length_c   1.000
_cell.angle_alpha   90.00
_cell.angle_beta   90.00
_cell.angle_gamma   90.00
#
_symmetry.space_group_name_H-M   'P 1'
#
loop_
_entity.id
_entity.type
_entity.pdbx_description
1 polymer ?
#
loop_
_entity_poly.entity_id
_entity_poly.type
_entity_poly.pdbx_seq_one_letter_code
_entity_poly.pdbx_strand_id
1 'polypeptide(L)'
;MPIPEALSDIDHVNAIDDTGLKQKAVQEVCQTPGCVLTAADLIKTMDLGVDPCDNFYQFACGGFIKSTIIPDDKTQMTTFGILNDKLEEQVRILVEEPIQPDEPKPFTLVRNLYQSCMNKSLLAKKGLDPIKEKLKKLGGWPVLEGSQWDPSGFTWKDSVYRFRKHGYSVDYFIDFSVTTDVKNSTYRVIDVARSTRPWTQPGVPHERSPGARSASLCKIPGREERGRGVRVY
;
A
#
# COMPACT_ATOMS: atom_id res chain seq x y z
N MET A 1 -14.42 28.99 32.53
CA MET A 1 -15.33 28.73 31.40
C MET A 1 -16.06 27.43 31.72
N PRO A 2 -17.39 27.41 31.81
CA PRO A 2 -18.13 26.23 32.25
C PRO A 2 -18.25 25.21 31.12
N ILE A 3 -18.17 23.93 31.49
CA ILE A 3 -18.40 22.76 30.65
C ILE A 3 -19.93 22.65 30.42
N PRO A 4 -20.42 22.38 29.20
CA PRO A 4 -21.86 22.26 28.95
C PRO A 4 -22.47 21.04 29.66
N GLU A 5 -23.62 21.26 30.29
CA GLU A 5 -24.49 20.27 30.95
C GLU A 5 -25.10 19.31 29.92
N ALA A 6 -24.38 18.25 29.57
CA ALA A 6 -24.93 17.14 28.79
C ALA A 6 -24.38 15.80 29.28
N LEU A 7 -24.55 15.53 30.59
CA LEU A 7 -24.28 14.22 31.21
C LEU A 7 -25.26 13.91 32.38
N SER A 8 -26.47 14.49 32.39
CA SER A 8 -27.41 14.31 33.52
C SER A 8 -28.33 13.09 33.43
N ASP A 9 -28.44 12.41 32.29
CA ASP A 9 -29.54 11.44 32.11
C ASP A 9 -29.04 9.99 32.10
N ILE A 10 -28.45 9.55 33.22
CA ILE A 10 -28.35 8.11 33.53
C ILE A 10 -29.12 7.89 34.83
N ASP A 11 -30.45 7.90 34.72
CA ASP A 11 -31.32 7.50 35.81
C ASP A 11 -31.12 6.01 36.11
N HIS A 12 -30.80 5.73 37.38
CA HIS A 12 -30.73 4.39 37.95
C HIS A 12 -32.09 3.68 37.87
N VAL A 13 -32.27 2.78 36.91
CA VAL A 13 -33.41 1.86 36.91
C VAL A 13 -33.09 0.67 37.80
N ASN A 14 -33.36 0.80 39.11
CA ASN A 14 -33.50 -0.36 39.99
C ASN A 14 -34.87 -0.99 39.76
N ALA A 15 -34.96 -1.98 38.86
CA ALA A 15 -36.12 -2.86 38.78
C ALA A 15 -35.90 -4.07 39.71
N ILE A 16 -36.74 -4.19 40.74
CA ILE A 16 -36.81 -5.34 41.63
C ILE A 16 -37.79 -6.34 41.00
N ASP A 17 -37.34 -7.55 40.67
CA ASP A 17 -38.22 -8.66 40.27
C ASP A 17 -38.61 -9.51 41.49
N ASP A 18 -39.88 -9.92 41.56
CA ASP A 18 -40.57 -10.56 42.71
C ASP A 18 -40.14 -12.01 43.00
N THR A 19 -39.03 -12.49 42.41
CA THR A 19 -38.62 -13.91 42.47
C THR A 19 -37.50 -14.24 43.45
N GLY A 20 -37.01 -13.30 44.27
CA GLY A 20 -36.12 -13.60 45.40
C GLY A 20 -34.75 -14.22 45.04
N LEU A 21 -34.38 -14.24 43.77
CA LEU A 21 -33.04 -14.61 43.31
C LEU A 21 -32.16 -13.36 43.29
N LYS A 22 -31.05 -13.40 44.04
CA LYS A 22 -30.03 -12.35 44.00
C LYS A 22 -29.53 -12.20 42.56
N GLN A 23 -30.04 -11.21 41.82
CA GLN A 23 -29.44 -10.80 40.56
C GLN A 23 -28.04 -10.29 40.87
N LYS A 24 -27.04 -11.01 40.37
CA LYS A 24 -25.67 -10.52 40.33
C LYS A 24 -25.73 -9.23 39.51
N ALA A 25 -25.57 -8.07 40.16
CA ALA A 25 -25.59 -6.77 39.49
C ALA A 25 -24.67 -6.83 38.28
N VAL A 26 -25.27 -6.79 37.09
CA VAL A 26 -24.52 -6.65 35.85
C VAL A 26 -23.98 -5.23 35.93
N GLN A 27 -22.66 -5.06 36.08
CA GLN A 27 -22.05 -3.76 35.82
C GLN A 27 -22.36 -3.42 34.36
N GLU A 28 -23.33 -2.52 34.14
CA GLU A 28 -23.75 -2.11 32.79
C GLU A 28 -22.63 -1.41 32.02
N VAL A 29 -21.67 -0.81 32.73
CA VAL A 29 -20.58 -0.04 32.14
C VAL A 29 -19.24 -0.76 32.33
N CYS A 30 -18.54 -0.98 31.22
CA CYS A 30 -17.21 -1.56 31.22
C CYS A 30 -16.17 -0.58 31.77
N GLN A 31 -15.51 -0.94 32.88
CA GLN A 31 -14.44 -0.15 33.50
C GLN A 31 -13.04 -0.75 33.35
N THR A 32 -12.88 -1.73 32.45
CA THR A 32 -11.54 -2.28 32.18
C THR A 32 -10.65 -1.18 31.58
N PRO A 33 -9.32 -1.23 31.79
CA PRO A 33 -8.40 -0.23 31.22
C PRO A 33 -8.56 -0.07 29.70
N GLY A 34 -8.81 -1.17 28.98
CA GLY A 34 -9.07 -1.15 27.54
C GLY A 34 -10.33 -0.37 27.16
N CYS A 35 -11.42 -0.56 27.91
CA CYS A 35 -12.67 0.18 27.68
C CYS A 35 -12.50 1.68 27.93
N VAL A 36 -11.83 2.07 29.01
CA VAL A 36 -11.61 3.48 29.35
C VAL A 36 -10.75 4.18 28.30
N LEU A 37 -9.64 3.55 27.89
CA LEU A 37 -8.75 4.11 26.86
C LEU A 37 -9.46 4.24 25.50
N THR A 38 -10.20 3.20 25.09
CA THR A 38 -10.91 3.20 23.82
C THR A 38 -12.03 4.25 23.80
N ALA A 39 -12.79 4.38 24.90
CA ALA A 39 -13.82 5.40 25.02
C ALA A 39 -13.24 6.82 24.96
N ALA A 40 -12.11 7.05 25.62
CA ALA A 40 -11.40 8.34 25.57
C ALA A 40 -10.91 8.68 24.16
N ASP A 41 -10.33 7.71 23.45
CA ASP A 41 -9.88 7.89 22.06
C ASP A 41 -11.06 8.19 21.11
N LEU A 42 -12.19 7.48 21.27
CA LEU A 42 -13.41 7.74 20.49
C LEU A 42 -13.91 9.17 20.69
N ILE A 43 -14.12 9.57 21.95
CA ILE A 43 -14.62 10.92 22.29
C ILE A 43 -13.69 12.00 21.72
N LYS A 44 -12.37 11.78 21.75
CA LYS A 44 -11.38 12.72 21.19
C LYS A 44 -11.52 12.90 19.68
N THR A 45 -11.90 11.84 18.94
CA THR A 45 -12.05 11.91 17.48
C THR A 45 -13.39 12.51 17.04
N MET A 46 -14.40 12.49 17.91
CA MET A 46 -15.76 12.92 17.63
C MET A 46 -15.94 14.46 17.74
N ASP A 47 -16.94 14.97 17.03
CA ASP A 47 -17.42 16.36 17.10
C ASP A 47 -18.90 16.35 17.52
N LEU A 48 -19.14 16.39 18.84
CA LEU A 48 -20.49 16.28 19.42
C LEU A 48 -21.40 17.47 19.10
N GLY A 49 -20.88 18.54 18.48
CA GLY A 49 -21.67 19.68 18.03
C GLY A 49 -22.39 19.47 16.69
N VAL A 50 -22.19 18.32 16.03
CA VAL A 50 -22.80 17.98 14.75
C VAL A 50 -23.79 16.85 14.93
N ASP A 51 -24.98 16.98 14.34
CA ASP A 51 -25.97 15.91 14.38
C ASP A 51 -25.48 14.71 13.53
N PRO A 52 -25.38 13.50 14.10
CA PRO A 52 -25.00 12.29 13.35
C PRO A 52 -25.97 11.96 12.20
N CYS A 53 -27.24 12.36 12.29
CA CYS A 53 -28.23 12.15 11.23
C CYS A 53 -28.00 13.07 10.02
N ASP A 54 -27.38 14.24 10.22
CA ASP A 54 -27.05 15.18 9.15
C ASP A 54 -25.70 14.86 8.49
N ASN A 55 -24.66 14.63 9.30
CA ASN A 55 -23.32 14.31 8.81
C ASN A 55 -22.55 13.43 9.79
N PHE A 56 -22.76 12.12 9.68
CA PHE A 56 -22.09 11.13 10.52
C PHE A 56 -20.56 11.17 10.42
N TYR A 57 -19.99 11.51 9.25
CA TYR A 57 -18.54 11.59 9.10
C TYR A 57 -17.96 12.75 9.92
N GLN A 58 -18.58 13.92 9.86
CA GLN A 58 -18.15 15.06 10.66
C GLN A 58 -18.40 14.82 12.16
N PHE A 59 -19.53 14.20 12.54
CA PHE A 59 -19.77 13.81 13.93
C PHE A 59 -18.71 12.82 14.46
N ALA A 60 -18.36 11.79 13.68
CA ALA A 60 -17.45 10.75 14.13
C ALA A 60 -15.96 11.13 14.04
N CYS A 61 -15.58 11.93 13.05
CA CYS A 61 -14.17 12.25 12.72
C CYS A 61 -13.83 13.74 12.82
N GLY A 62 -14.79 14.62 13.08
CA GLY A 62 -14.58 16.07 13.06
C GLY A 62 -13.53 16.54 14.08
N GLY A 63 -13.46 15.90 15.25
CA GLY A 63 -12.41 16.16 16.24
C GLY A 63 -11.02 15.77 15.73
N PHE A 64 -10.91 14.63 15.03
CA PHE A 64 -9.66 14.21 14.37
C PHE A 64 -9.22 15.22 13.30
N ILE A 65 -10.14 15.66 12.44
CA ILE A 65 -9.84 16.61 11.36
C ILE A 65 -9.36 17.96 11.92
N LYS A 66 -10.00 18.46 12.99
CA LYS A 66 -9.62 19.73 13.63
C LYS A 66 -8.25 19.67 14.32
N SER A 67 -7.86 18.50 14.84
CA SER A 67 -6.63 18.35 15.64
C SER A 67 -5.43 17.83 14.86
N THR A 68 -5.65 17.22 13.69
CA THR A 68 -4.59 16.57 12.91
C THR A 68 -4.01 17.52 11.88
N ILE A 69 -2.69 17.69 11.93
CA ILE A 69 -1.92 18.41 10.90
C ILE A 69 -1.28 17.37 9.99
N ILE A 70 -1.34 17.60 8.68
CA ILE A 70 -0.63 16.76 7.71
C ILE A 70 0.85 17.20 7.72
N PRO A 71 1.80 16.31 8.08
CA PRO A 71 3.23 16.61 8.05
C PRO A 71 3.74 16.92 6.63
N ASP A 72 4.84 17.67 6.52
CA ASP A 72 5.42 18.10 5.24
C ASP A 72 5.86 16.95 4.32
N ASP A 73 6.19 15.79 4.90
CA ASP A 73 6.58 14.58 4.18
C ASP A 73 5.39 13.74 3.69
N LYS A 74 4.15 14.19 3.95
CA LYS A 74 2.93 13.43 3.65
C LYS A 74 1.93 14.24 2.84
N THR A 75 1.19 13.54 1.97
CA THR A 75 0.09 14.14 1.20
C THR A 75 -1.26 14.06 1.93
N GLN A 76 -1.38 13.16 2.89
CA GLN A 76 -2.59 12.93 3.67
C GLN A 76 -2.25 12.32 5.03
N MET A 77 -3.11 12.52 6.02
CA MET A 77 -2.99 11.90 7.32
C MET A 77 -4.30 11.20 7.69
N THR A 78 -4.20 9.93 8.06
CA THR A 78 -5.34 9.08 8.42
C THR A 78 -4.98 8.23 9.64
N THR A 79 -5.96 7.59 10.28
CA THR A 79 -5.71 6.64 11.38
C THR A 79 -4.80 5.50 10.94
N PHE A 80 -4.96 4.99 9.70
CA PHE A 80 -4.05 3.99 9.13
C PHE A 80 -2.64 4.55 8.92
N GLY A 81 -2.50 5.83 8.56
CA GLY A 81 -1.22 6.52 8.49
C GLY A 81 -0.50 6.54 9.83
N ILE A 82 -1.20 6.91 10.91
CA ILE A 82 -0.65 6.91 12.28
C ILE A 82 -0.20 5.51 12.70
N LEU A 83 -1.00 4.49 12.41
CA LEU A 83 -0.65 3.10 12.71
C LEU A 83 0.56 2.63 11.92
N ASN A 84 0.65 2.98 10.64
CA ASN A 84 1.80 2.67 9.80
C ASN A 84 3.07 3.36 10.31
N ASP A 85 3.00 4.61 10.75
CA ASP A 85 4.17 5.31 11.32
C ASP A 85 4.72 4.58 12.55
N LYS A 86 3.82 4.19 13.46
CA LYS A 86 4.19 3.44 14.65
C LYS A 86 4.78 2.08 14.29
N LEU A 87 4.23 1.40 13.29
CA LEU A 87 4.75 0.13 12.81
C LEU A 87 6.13 0.31 12.16
N GLU A 88 6.30 1.32 11.33
CA GLU A 88 7.57 1.63 10.66
C GLU A 88 8.66 1.98 11.69
N GLU A 89 8.32 2.72 12.75
CA GLU A 89 9.23 2.99 13.87
C GLU A 89 9.67 1.69 14.56
N GLN A 90 8.73 0.78 14.85
CA GLN A 90 9.06 -0.52 15.44
C GLN A 90 9.93 -1.37 14.51
N VAL A 91 9.61 -1.43 13.22
CA VAL A 91 10.41 -2.15 12.22
C VAL A 91 11.80 -1.53 12.10
N ARG A 92 11.91 -0.19 12.11
CA ARG A 92 13.17 0.53 12.08
C ARG A 92 14.07 0.13 13.26
N ILE A 93 13.52 0.12 14.49
CA ILE A 93 14.26 -0.32 15.68
C ILE A 93 14.83 -1.72 15.47
N LEU A 94 14.01 -2.65 14.96
CA LEU A 94 14.43 -4.02 14.72
C LEU A 94 15.52 -4.13 13.66
N VAL A 95 15.49 -3.37 12.56
CA VAL A 95 16.51 -3.47 11.49
C VAL A 95 17.78 -2.69 11.81
N GLU A 96 17.74 -1.75 12.75
CA GLU A 96 18.89 -0.95 13.20
C GLU A 96 19.81 -1.69 14.19
N GLU A 97 19.34 -2.77 14.82
CA GLU A 97 20.18 -3.52 15.75
C GLU A 97 21.39 -4.15 15.03
N PRO A 98 22.52 -4.34 15.73
CA PRO A 98 23.70 -4.95 15.15
C PRO A 98 23.42 -6.40 14.73
N ILE A 99 23.95 -6.76 13.56
CA ILE A 99 23.91 -8.12 13.02
C ILE A 99 24.62 -9.05 14.01
N GLN A 100 23.93 -10.09 14.48
CA GLN A 100 24.50 -11.09 15.38
C GLN A 100 25.23 -12.19 14.57
N PRO A 101 26.31 -12.79 15.10
CA PRO A 101 27.10 -13.79 14.38
C PRO A 101 26.32 -15.07 13.99
N ASP A 102 25.28 -15.42 14.74
CA ASP A 102 24.45 -16.61 14.59
C ASP A 102 23.08 -16.32 13.97
N GLU A 103 22.88 -15.11 13.44
CA GLU A 103 21.60 -14.69 12.88
C GLU A 103 21.26 -15.43 11.56
N PRO A 104 20.01 -15.85 11.35
CA PRO A 104 19.59 -16.42 10.09
C PRO A 104 19.78 -15.46 8.92
N LYS A 105 20.28 -15.99 7.79
CA LYS A 105 20.61 -15.23 6.58
C LYS A 105 19.55 -14.21 6.12
N PRO A 106 18.23 -14.48 6.15
CA PRO A 106 17.23 -13.49 5.75
C PRO A 106 17.30 -12.19 6.54
N PHE A 107 17.51 -12.25 7.86
CA PHE A 107 17.59 -11.06 8.71
C PHE A 107 18.88 -10.29 8.47
N THR A 108 20.00 -11.00 8.33
CA THR A 108 21.28 -10.39 7.97
C THR A 108 21.21 -9.65 6.63
N LEU A 109 20.49 -10.19 5.64
CA LEU A 109 20.29 -9.52 4.35
C LEU A 109 19.44 -8.25 4.48
N VAL A 110 18.35 -8.30 5.26
CA VAL A 110 17.50 -7.13 5.50
C VAL A 110 18.26 -6.02 6.22
N ARG A 111 19.01 -6.35 7.27
CA ARG A 111 19.85 -5.38 8.02
C ARG A 111 20.93 -4.76 7.12
N ASN A 112 21.64 -5.57 6.34
CA ASN A 112 22.64 -5.07 5.39
C ASN A 112 22.02 -4.16 4.32
N LEU A 113 20.84 -4.52 3.79
CA LEU A 113 20.12 -3.70 2.83
C LEU A 113 19.76 -2.33 3.44
N TYR A 114 19.21 -2.33 4.66
CA TYR A 114 18.89 -1.09 5.39
C TYR A 114 20.12 -0.22 5.60
N GLN A 115 21.22 -0.78 6.13
CA GLN A 115 22.47 -0.05 6.35
C GLN A 115 23.06 0.52 5.06
N SER A 116 22.95 -0.20 3.94
CA SER A 116 23.40 0.29 2.63
C SER A 116 22.58 1.50 2.14
N CYS A 117 21.28 1.53 2.44
CA CYS A 117 20.38 2.64 2.11
C CYS A 117 20.65 3.87 2.99
N MET A 118 20.90 3.64 4.29
CA MET A 118 21.10 4.72 5.27
C MET A 118 22.48 5.39 5.19
N ASN A 119 23.47 4.77 4.53
CA ASN A 119 24.82 5.33 4.37
C ASN A 119 24.87 6.46 3.32
N LYS A 120 24.32 7.62 3.67
CA LYS A 120 24.26 8.82 2.80
C LYS A 120 25.64 9.33 2.36
N SER A 121 26.67 9.21 3.20
CA SER A 121 28.04 9.62 2.86
C SER A 121 28.62 8.79 1.71
N LEU A 122 28.40 7.47 1.72
CA LEU A 122 28.82 6.61 0.62
C LEU A 122 28.01 6.88 -0.65
N LEU A 123 26.70 7.11 -0.52
CA LEU A 123 25.84 7.47 -1.66
C LEU A 123 26.30 8.78 -2.32
N ALA A 124 26.57 9.82 -1.52
CA ALA A 124 27.08 11.10 -2.00
C ALA A 124 28.45 10.96 -2.68
N LYS A 125 29.35 10.15 -2.12
CA LYS A 125 30.67 9.87 -2.71
C LYS A 125 30.59 9.14 -4.05
N LYS A 126 29.64 8.21 -4.21
CA LYS A 126 29.45 7.45 -5.46
C LYS A 126 28.72 8.26 -6.53
N GLY A 127 27.91 9.24 -6.14
CA GLY A 127 27.18 10.11 -7.07
C GLY A 127 26.37 9.32 -8.10
N LEU A 128 26.49 9.72 -9.36
CA LEU A 128 25.74 9.14 -10.48
C LEU A 128 26.48 8.00 -11.20
N ASP A 129 27.68 7.64 -10.76
CA ASP A 129 28.50 6.66 -11.47
C ASP A 129 27.83 5.27 -11.56
N PRO A 130 27.22 4.73 -10.48
CA PRO A 130 26.57 3.42 -10.54
C PRO A 130 25.44 3.36 -11.58
N ILE A 131 24.63 4.42 -11.69
CA ILE A 131 23.52 4.44 -12.65
C ILE A 131 24.02 4.66 -14.08
N LYS A 132 25.06 5.48 -14.29
CA LYS A 132 25.69 5.67 -15.61
C LYS A 132 26.29 4.36 -16.13
N GLU A 133 27.00 3.62 -15.28
CA GLU A 133 27.54 2.31 -15.64
C GLU A 133 26.44 1.30 -15.98
N LYS A 134 25.34 1.30 -15.23
CA LYS A 134 24.19 0.44 -15.51
C LYS A 134 23.52 0.81 -16.83
N LEU A 135 23.30 2.09 -17.11
CA LEU A 135 22.72 2.56 -18.37
C LEU A 135 23.56 2.13 -19.58
N LYS A 136 24.89 2.26 -19.50
CA LYS A 136 25.81 1.76 -20.55
C LYS A 136 25.62 0.27 -20.81
N LYS A 137 25.52 -0.56 -19.74
CA LYS A 137 25.26 -2.00 -19.85
C LYS A 137 23.89 -2.33 -20.45
N LEU A 138 22.93 -1.43 -20.33
CA LEU A 138 21.57 -1.61 -20.84
C LEU A 138 21.39 -1.16 -22.31
N GLY A 139 22.43 -0.61 -22.94
CA GLY A 139 22.38 -0.11 -24.33
C GLY A 139 22.45 1.42 -24.45
N GLY A 140 22.86 2.10 -23.38
CA GLY A 140 23.06 3.54 -23.36
C GLY A 140 21.78 4.35 -23.25
N TRP A 141 21.92 5.65 -23.07
CA TRP A 141 20.80 6.60 -23.07
C TRP A 141 21.07 7.72 -24.08
N PRO A 142 20.31 7.82 -25.19
CA PRO A 142 20.56 8.80 -26.24
C PRO A 142 20.70 10.25 -25.75
N VAL A 143 19.96 10.63 -24.70
CA VAL A 143 20.00 11.99 -24.13
C VAL A 143 21.36 12.29 -23.48
N LEU A 144 22.01 11.29 -22.88
CA LEU A 144 23.31 11.46 -22.20
C LEU A 144 24.49 11.30 -23.16
N GLU A 145 24.34 10.49 -24.20
CA GLU A 145 25.41 10.09 -25.11
C GLU A 145 25.39 10.90 -26.43
N GLY A 146 24.27 11.54 -26.77
CA GLY A 146 24.14 12.39 -27.94
C GLY A 146 24.52 11.65 -29.22
N SER A 147 25.46 12.22 -29.99
CA SER A 147 25.94 11.64 -31.25
C SER A 147 26.77 10.37 -31.09
N GLN A 148 27.20 10.02 -29.86
CA GLN A 148 27.96 8.79 -29.60
C GLN A 148 27.05 7.56 -29.47
N TRP A 149 25.75 7.78 -29.29
CA TRP A 149 24.78 6.70 -29.21
C TRP A 149 24.42 6.21 -30.61
N ASP A 150 24.60 4.92 -30.87
CA ASP A 150 24.28 4.30 -32.16
C ASP A 150 22.80 3.89 -32.24
N PRO A 151 21.98 4.56 -33.07
CA PRO A 151 20.57 4.20 -33.23
C PRO A 151 20.36 2.89 -33.97
N SER A 152 21.32 2.47 -34.80
CA SER A 152 21.17 1.28 -35.65
C SER A 152 21.27 -0.02 -34.83
N GLY A 153 22.02 0.00 -33.73
CA GLY A 153 22.11 -1.10 -32.77
C GLY A 153 20.93 -1.20 -31.80
N PHE A 154 19.94 -0.32 -31.88
CA PHE A 154 18.80 -0.31 -30.98
C PHE A 154 17.59 -1.04 -31.56
N THR A 155 17.08 -2.04 -30.82
CA THR A 155 15.71 -2.53 -30.98
C THR A 155 15.01 -2.58 -29.63
N TRP A 156 13.74 -2.17 -29.60
CA TRP A 156 12.96 -2.14 -28.36
C TRP A 156 12.85 -3.53 -27.71
N LYS A 157 12.82 -4.60 -28.52
CA LYS A 157 12.77 -5.99 -28.04
C LYS A 157 14.04 -6.37 -27.29
N ASP A 158 15.21 -6.04 -27.84
CA ASP A 158 16.50 -6.31 -27.20
C ASP A 158 16.66 -5.49 -25.92
N SER A 159 16.20 -4.23 -25.93
CA SER A 159 16.15 -3.41 -24.71
C SER A 159 15.26 -4.05 -23.65
N VAL A 160 14.02 -4.41 -23.96
CA VAL A 160 13.12 -5.12 -23.04
C VAL A 160 13.78 -6.38 -22.48
N TYR A 161 14.39 -7.21 -23.33
CA TYR A 161 15.11 -8.40 -22.88
C TYR A 161 16.29 -8.07 -21.94
N ARG A 162 17.12 -7.08 -22.28
CA ARG A 162 18.25 -6.64 -21.46
C ARG A 162 17.78 -6.12 -20.09
N PHE A 163 16.73 -5.30 -20.06
CA PHE A 163 16.15 -4.77 -18.83
C PHE A 163 15.60 -5.90 -17.95
N ARG A 164 14.80 -6.82 -18.50
CA ARG A 164 14.27 -7.98 -17.77
C ARG A 164 15.39 -8.87 -17.23
N LYS A 165 16.41 -9.16 -18.04
CA LYS A 165 17.57 -9.99 -17.63
C LYS A 165 18.33 -9.39 -16.44
N HIS A 166 18.33 -8.07 -16.31
CA HIS A 166 18.95 -7.37 -15.19
C HIS A 166 17.98 -7.06 -14.03
N GLY A 167 16.73 -7.56 -14.10
CA GLY A 167 15.74 -7.44 -13.03
C GLY A 167 14.93 -6.13 -13.04
N TYR A 168 14.98 -5.36 -14.12
CA TYR A 168 14.13 -4.17 -14.28
C TYR A 168 12.76 -4.56 -14.83
N SER A 169 11.71 -3.83 -14.41
CA SER A 169 10.37 -3.94 -15.03
C SER A 169 10.46 -3.62 -16.51
N VAL A 170 9.63 -4.29 -17.31
CA VAL A 170 9.56 -4.13 -18.76
C VAL A 170 8.23 -3.58 -19.24
N ASP A 171 7.41 -3.12 -18.30
CA ASP A 171 6.03 -2.70 -18.52
C ASP A 171 6.01 -1.26 -19.07
N TYR A 172 6.84 -0.99 -20.07
CA TYR A 172 7.02 0.34 -20.67
C TYR A 172 5.98 0.64 -21.75
N PHE A 173 5.70 -0.35 -22.60
CA PHE A 173 4.75 -0.23 -23.71
C PHE A 173 3.51 -1.08 -23.46
N ILE A 174 3.73 -2.29 -22.97
CA ILE A 174 2.71 -3.29 -22.72
C ILE A 174 3.06 -3.90 -21.37
N ASP A 175 2.08 -3.96 -20.48
CA ASP A 175 2.20 -4.63 -19.20
C ASP A 175 2.04 -6.14 -19.41
N PHE A 176 3.01 -6.92 -18.93
CA PHE A 176 2.99 -8.37 -19.04
C PHE A 176 3.18 -9.02 -17.68
N SER A 177 2.16 -9.72 -17.20
CA SER A 177 2.23 -10.43 -15.94
C SER A 177 1.79 -11.89 -16.08
N VAL A 178 2.25 -12.74 -15.16
CA VAL A 178 1.75 -14.10 -15.03
C VAL A 178 0.78 -14.10 -13.86
N THR A 179 -0.50 -14.27 -14.15
CA THR A 179 -1.57 -14.23 -13.16
C THR A 179 -2.32 -15.55 -13.07
N THR A 180 -3.16 -15.68 -12.05
CA THR A 180 -4.10 -16.79 -11.90
C THR A 180 -5.20 -16.67 -12.96
N ASP A 181 -5.55 -17.75 -13.66
CA ASP A 181 -6.70 -17.74 -14.55
C ASP A 181 -8.00 -17.57 -13.74
N VAL A 182 -8.75 -16.50 -14.05
CA VAL A 182 -10.02 -16.17 -13.39
C VAL A 182 -11.10 -17.24 -13.62
N LYS A 183 -11.00 -18.02 -14.70
CA LYS A 183 -11.92 -19.13 -15.01
C LYS A 183 -11.48 -20.44 -14.38
N ASN A 184 -10.20 -20.59 -14.07
CA ASN A 184 -9.67 -21.78 -13.42
C ASN A 184 -8.41 -21.45 -12.63
N SER A 185 -8.56 -21.34 -11.31
CA SER A 185 -7.47 -20.92 -10.42
C SER A 185 -6.31 -21.91 -10.29
N THR A 186 -6.40 -23.11 -10.89
CA THR A 186 -5.29 -24.05 -10.96
C THR A 186 -4.27 -23.72 -12.06
N TYR A 187 -4.66 -22.90 -13.04
CA TYR A 187 -3.79 -22.50 -14.14
C TYR A 187 -3.23 -21.08 -13.96
N ARG A 188 -2.06 -20.87 -14.57
CA ARG A 188 -1.45 -19.56 -14.75
C ARG A 188 -1.59 -19.14 -16.20
N VAL A 189 -1.92 -17.87 -16.42
CA VAL A 189 -2.07 -17.27 -17.75
C VAL A 189 -1.20 -16.03 -17.84
N ILE A 190 -0.76 -15.73 -19.06
CA ILE A 190 -0.12 -14.46 -19.36
C ILE A 190 -1.23 -13.43 -19.51
N ASP A 191 -1.23 -12.42 -18.66
CA ASP A 191 -2.06 -11.24 -18.80
C ASP A 191 -1.30 -10.17 -19.57
N VAL A 192 -2.00 -9.52 -20.49
CA VAL A 192 -1.46 -8.48 -21.36
C VAL A 192 -2.37 -7.26 -21.24
N ALA A 193 -1.82 -6.19 -20.68
CA ALA A 193 -2.57 -4.97 -20.41
C ALA A 193 -1.87 -3.73 -20.96
N ARG A 194 -2.60 -2.61 -20.97
CA ARG A 194 -1.99 -1.31 -21.25
C ARG A 194 -1.00 -0.98 -20.14
N SER A 195 0.18 -0.48 -20.50
CA SER A 195 1.12 0.03 -19.51
C SER A 195 0.55 1.24 -18.75
N THR A 196 0.97 1.38 -17.49
CA THR A 196 0.67 2.54 -16.65
C THR A 196 1.36 3.78 -17.22
N ARG A 197 0.57 4.83 -17.47
CA ARG A 197 1.13 6.12 -17.86
C ARG A 197 1.78 6.76 -16.63
N PRO A 198 3.01 7.31 -16.72
CA PRO A 198 3.69 7.94 -15.58
C PRO A 198 2.91 9.09 -14.94
N TRP A 199 2.01 9.72 -15.71
CA TRP A 199 1.15 10.81 -15.26
C TRP A 199 -0.24 10.27 -14.94
N THR A 200 -0.41 9.66 -13.78
CA THR A 200 -1.71 9.59 -13.12
C THR A 200 -1.79 10.78 -12.18
N GLN A 201 -2.83 11.61 -12.33
CA GLN A 201 -3.06 12.77 -11.47
C GLN A 201 -3.10 12.34 -9.99
N PRO A 202 -2.53 13.15 -9.07
CA PRO A 202 -2.69 12.90 -7.63
C PRO A 202 -4.19 12.83 -7.29
N GLY A 203 -4.64 11.74 -6.69
CA GLY A 203 -6.02 11.60 -6.21
C GLY A 203 -6.94 10.68 -7.01
N VAL A 204 -6.46 10.02 -8.07
CA VAL A 204 -7.22 8.89 -8.65
C VAL A 204 -6.88 7.65 -7.82
N PRO A 205 -7.84 7.03 -7.10
CA PRO A 205 -7.59 5.76 -6.43
C PRO A 205 -7.01 4.77 -7.43
N HIS A 206 -6.15 3.88 -6.95
CA HIS A 206 -5.83 2.68 -7.70
C HIS A 206 -7.16 1.95 -7.92
N GLU A 207 -7.84 2.21 -9.04
CA GLU A 207 -8.74 1.22 -9.60
C GLU A 207 -7.83 0.03 -9.86
N ARG A 208 -7.77 -0.89 -8.88
CA ARG A 208 -7.80 -2.30 -9.25
C ARG A 208 -9.06 -2.41 -10.08
N SER A 209 -8.95 -2.23 -11.39
CA SER A 209 -10.05 -2.46 -12.28
C SER A 209 -10.61 -3.84 -11.93
N PRO A 210 -11.83 -3.95 -11.38
CA PRO A 210 -12.50 -5.23 -11.32
C PRO A 210 -12.84 -5.53 -12.78
N GLY A 211 -11.97 -6.29 -13.43
CA GLY A 211 -12.01 -6.44 -14.88
C GLY A 211 -11.59 -5.16 -15.60
N ALA A 212 -10.28 -4.88 -15.64
CA ALA A 212 -9.75 -4.35 -16.89
C ALA A 212 -10.28 -5.31 -17.96
N ARG A 213 -10.96 -4.78 -18.98
CA ARG A 213 -11.39 -5.56 -20.14
C ARG A 213 -10.12 -6.11 -20.78
N SER A 214 -9.62 -7.21 -20.21
CA SER A 214 -8.70 -8.12 -20.85
C SER A 214 -9.44 -8.47 -22.11
N ALA A 215 -8.92 -8.02 -23.23
CA ALA A 215 -9.28 -8.58 -24.51
C ALA A 215 -8.78 -10.03 -24.48
N SER A 216 -9.52 -10.89 -23.78
CA SER A 216 -9.57 -12.30 -24.07
C SER A 216 -10.00 -12.34 -25.53
N LEU A 217 -9.05 -12.60 -26.44
CA LEU A 217 -9.35 -12.85 -27.85
C LEU A 217 -10.62 -13.72 -27.91
N CYS A 218 -11.71 -13.12 -28.39
CA CYS A 218 -13.01 -13.75 -28.43
C CYS A 218 -12.87 -15.10 -29.14
N LYS A 219 -13.21 -16.18 -28.45
CA LYS A 219 -13.42 -17.49 -29.05
C LYS A 219 -14.71 -17.38 -29.87
N ILE A 220 -14.59 -17.16 -31.17
CA ILE A 220 -15.71 -17.26 -32.13
C ILE A 220 -16.19 -18.72 -32.09
N PRO A 221 -17.47 -19.02 -31.81
CA PRO A 221 -17.97 -20.37 -31.89
C PRO A 221 -18.23 -20.75 -33.35
N GLY A 222 -17.61 -21.83 -33.79
CA GLY A 222 -18.10 -22.67 -34.89
C GLY A 222 -17.95 -22.12 -36.31
N ARG A 223 -16.73 -22.14 -36.85
CA ARG A 223 -16.55 -22.49 -38.27
C ARG A 223 -15.17 -23.11 -38.48
N GLU A 224 -15.18 -24.33 -38.98
CA GLU A 224 -14.03 -25.12 -39.39
C GLU A 224 -13.26 -24.39 -40.49
N GLU A 225 -12.04 -23.94 -40.23
CA GLU A 225 -11.02 -23.75 -41.28
C GLU A 225 -9.65 -24.19 -40.79
N ARG A 226 -9.01 -25.00 -41.61
CA ARG A 226 -7.66 -25.55 -41.42
C ARG A 226 -6.64 -24.41 -41.45
N GLY A 227 -5.85 -24.28 -40.37
CA GLY A 227 -4.66 -23.44 -40.34
C GLY A 227 -3.78 -23.80 -39.16
N ARG A 228 -2.53 -24.16 -39.43
CA ARG A 228 -1.54 -24.66 -38.46
C ARG A 228 -1.30 -23.66 -37.32
N GLY A 229 -1.69 -24.02 -36.09
CA GLY A 229 -1.29 -23.33 -34.87
C GLY A 229 0.08 -23.82 -34.37
N VAL A 230 1.03 -22.91 -34.20
CA VAL A 230 2.32 -23.18 -33.58
C VAL A 230 2.11 -23.25 -32.06
N ARG A 231 2.26 -24.45 -31.49
CA ARG A 231 2.53 -24.65 -30.06
C ARG A 231 3.99 -24.31 -29.81
N VAL A 232 4.26 -23.34 -28.95
CA VAL A 232 5.57 -23.17 -28.35
C VAL A 232 5.54 -23.95 -27.03
N TYR A 233 6.36 -25.00 -26.96
CA TYR A 233 6.64 -25.76 -25.75
C TYR A 233 7.50 -24.95 -24.79
#